data_AF-A0A6V7TIT1-F1
#
_entry.id   AF-A0A6V7TIT1-F1
#
_cell.length_a   1.000
_cell.length_b   1.000
_cell.length_c   1.000
_cell.angle_alpha   90.00
_cell.angle_beta   90.00
_cell.angle_gamma   90.00
#
_symmetry.space_group_name_H-M   'P 1'
#
loop_
_entity.id
_entity.type
_entity.pdbx_description
1 polymer ?
#
loop_
_entity_poly.entity_id
_entity_poly.type
_entity_poly.pdbx_seq_one_letter_code
_entity_poly.pdbx_strand_id
1 'polypeptide(L)'
;MYSIFKLNLIIIVICVERFRNLSDILHLSKVNNMASPLSNESISRVKDMMNLPKEELFAKLQSEPLSFFKNLKELPDEYATVVYEAFAMHWDRIDKKIVNAQSVMDSLTPRCKGREAYDYIEPLVDLVNKTTVGLEIKDDNEDRKILFGHRLVIEARLIAEIDHVLDIALKISENLDPNNVSEDEGDNKIGSLRADSLYLSDVFFDVSEKYLKSYLGLPW
;
A
#
# COMPACT_ATOMS: atom_id res chain seq x y z
N MET A 1 11.24 24.26 3.57
CA MET A 1 12.59 23.68 3.31
C MET A 1 13.12 22.87 4.50
N TYR A 2 12.25 22.32 5.38
CA TYR A 2 12.61 21.53 6.58
C TYR A 2 12.14 20.05 6.50
N SER A 3 11.42 19.65 5.44
CA SER A 3 10.83 18.31 5.30
C SER A 3 11.80 17.29 4.68
N ILE A 4 12.65 17.72 3.73
CA ILE A 4 13.60 16.85 3.00
C ILE A 4 14.68 16.23 3.92
N PHE A 5 15.05 16.89 5.02
CA PHE A 5 16.05 16.35 5.96
C PHE A 5 15.50 15.29 6.92
N LYS A 6 14.19 15.27 7.20
CA LYS A 6 13.58 14.20 8.02
C LYS A 6 13.40 12.91 7.22
N LEU A 7 13.05 13.02 5.93
CA LEU A 7 12.87 11.87 5.03
C LEU A 7 14.16 11.05 4.87
N ASN A 8 15.31 11.72 4.65
CA ASN A 8 16.60 11.04 4.55
C ASN A 8 16.97 10.31 5.85
N LEU A 9 16.59 10.83 7.01
CA LEU A 9 16.89 10.20 8.29
C LEU A 9 16.04 8.94 8.51
N ILE A 10 14.76 8.97 8.14
CA ILE A 10 13.86 7.81 8.26
C ILE A 10 14.28 6.70 7.31
N ILE A 11 14.60 7.02 6.05
CA ILE A 11 15.10 6.04 5.07
C ILE A 11 16.42 5.43 5.54
N ILE A 12 17.34 6.23 6.08
CA ILE A 12 18.62 5.73 6.62
C ILE A 12 18.40 4.83 7.85
N VAL A 13 17.48 5.19 8.75
CA VAL A 13 17.16 4.36 9.93
C VAL A 13 16.58 3.01 9.51
N ILE A 14 15.63 3.00 8.55
CA ILE A 14 15.07 1.77 7.98
C ILE A 14 16.16 0.91 7.31
N CYS A 15 17.11 1.53 6.60
CA CYS A 15 18.24 0.82 6.00
C CYS A 15 19.20 0.21 7.04
N VAL A 16 19.47 0.91 8.15
CA VAL A 16 20.42 0.46 9.18
C VAL A 16 19.87 -0.68 10.04
N GLU A 17 18.58 -0.67 10.37
CA GLU A 17 17.94 -1.76 11.12
C GLU A 17 17.89 -3.07 10.31
N ARG A 18 17.73 -2.98 8.99
CA ARG A 18 17.68 -4.17 8.11
C ARG A 18 19.03 -4.84 7.88
N PHE A 19 20.15 -4.13 7.92
CA PHE A 19 21.48 -4.77 7.79
C PHE A 19 21.78 -5.75 8.93
N ARG A 20 21.14 -5.61 10.10
CA ARG A 20 21.30 -6.55 11.22
C ARG A 20 20.46 -7.82 11.07
N ASN A 21 19.32 -7.76 10.38
CA ASN A 21 18.35 -8.87 10.29
C ASN A 21 18.39 -9.65 8.96
N LEU A 22 19.08 -9.13 7.94
CA LEU A 22 19.21 -9.76 6.61
C LEU A 22 19.95 -11.11 6.62
N SER A 23 20.72 -11.41 7.66
CA SER A 23 21.36 -12.72 7.88
C SER A 23 20.34 -13.86 7.94
N ASP A 24 19.18 -13.61 8.53
CA ASP A 24 18.30 -14.71 8.98
C ASP A 24 17.12 -14.97 8.02
N ILE A 25 16.87 -14.07 7.06
CA ILE A 25 15.68 -14.11 6.16
C ILE A 25 16.00 -14.70 4.77
N LEU A 26 17.28 -14.85 4.41
CA LEU A 26 17.73 -15.33 3.09
C LEU A 26 17.31 -16.78 2.72
N HIS A 27 16.57 -17.48 3.59
CA HIS A 27 16.10 -18.84 3.35
C HIS A 27 14.70 -19.01 2.73
N LEU A 28 13.90 -17.94 2.54
CA LEU A 28 12.48 -18.12 2.19
C LEU A 28 11.97 -17.57 0.85
N SER A 29 12.78 -16.94 -0.01
CA SER A 29 12.28 -16.39 -1.28
C SER A 29 12.92 -17.01 -2.52
N LYS A 30 12.42 -18.20 -2.88
CA LYS A 30 12.46 -18.70 -4.27
C LYS A 30 11.03 -19.01 -4.72
N VAL A 31 10.36 -18.04 -5.34
CA VAL A 31 9.15 -18.30 -6.14
C VAL A 31 9.23 -17.51 -7.46
N ASN A 32 9.74 -18.24 -8.46
CA ASN A 32 9.42 -18.27 -9.89
C ASN A 32 8.82 -17.05 -10.61
N ASN A 33 9.62 -16.51 -11.52
CA ASN A 33 9.21 -15.82 -12.75
C ASN A 33 8.75 -16.84 -13.81
N MET A 34 7.44 -16.91 -14.06
CA MET A 34 6.84 -17.38 -15.31
C MET A 34 5.61 -16.52 -15.56
N ALA A 35 5.51 -15.90 -16.75
CA ALA A 35 4.31 -15.17 -17.16
C ALA A 35 3.09 -16.11 -17.01
N SER A 36 2.21 -15.77 -16.08
CA SER A 36 1.09 -16.63 -15.71
C SER A 36 0.01 -16.60 -16.82
N PRO A 37 -0.77 -17.67 -17.03
CA PRO A 37 -1.91 -17.67 -17.95
C PRO A 37 -2.91 -16.53 -17.70
N LEU A 38 -2.98 -16.10 -16.43
CA LEU A 38 -3.82 -15.00 -15.93
C LEU A 38 -3.44 -13.62 -16.49
N SER A 39 -2.16 -13.41 -16.86
CA SER A 39 -1.69 -12.16 -17.47
C SER A 39 -2.27 -11.94 -18.86
N ASN A 40 -2.30 -12.98 -19.69
CA ASN A 40 -2.83 -12.91 -21.05
C ASN A 40 -4.35 -12.69 -21.08
N GLU A 41 -5.09 -13.29 -20.13
CA GLU A 41 -6.54 -13.10 -20.03
C GLU A 41 -6.89 -11.66 -19.63
N SER A 42 -6.20 -11.11 -18.62
CA SER A 42 -6.45 -9.74 -18.16
C SER A 42 -6.17 -8.72 -19.26
N ILE A 43 -5.06 -8.90 -20.00
CA ILE A 43 -4.70 -8.05 -21.14
C ILE A 43 -5.73 -8.16 -22.27
N SER A 44 -6.21 -9.37 -22.59
CA SER A 44 -7.26 -9.55 -23.61
C SER A 44 -8.54 -8.83 -23.21
N ARG A 45 -8.96 -8.96 -21.95
CA ARG A 45 -10.14 -8.28 -21.42
C ARG A 45 -10.03 -6.76 -21.55
N VAL A 46 -8.87 -6.18 -21.22
CA VAL A 46 -8.63 -4.74 -21.43
C VAL A 46 -8.83 -4.37 -22.89
N LYS A 47 -8.25 -5.12 -23.82
CA LYS A 47 -8.40 -4.85 -25.27
C LYS A 47 -9.85 -4.92 -25.73
N ASP A 48 -10.62 -5.88 -25.22
CA ASP A 48 -12.05 -5.99 -25.54
C ASP A 48 -12.84 -4.79 -25.01
N MET A 49 -12.52 -4.33 -23.79
CA MET A 49 -13.16 -3.15 -23.17
C MET A 49 -12.87 -1.86 -23.92
N MET A 50 -11.75 -1.75 -24.66
CA MET A 50 -11.39 -0.53 -25.40
C MET A 50 -12.36 -0.21 -26.55
N ASN A 51 -13.22 -1.16 -26.94
CA ASN A 51 -14.28 -0.92 -27.92
C ASN A 51 -15.52 -0.22 -27.33
N LEU A 52 -15.56 -0.03 -26.01
CA LEU A 52 -16.67 0.62 -25.32
C LEU A 52 -16.53 2.15 -25.37
N PRO A 53 -17.64 2.90 -25.24
CA PRO A 53 -17.60 4.34 -24.96
C PRO A 53 -16.74 4.63 -23.71
N LYS A 54 -16.07 5.80 -23.67
CA LYS A 54 -15.12 6.15 -22.61
C LYS A 54 -15.75 6.04 -21.21
N GLU A 55 -16.99 6.49 -21.05
CA GLU A 55 -17.71 6.43 -19.78
C GLU A 55 -17.95 4.98 -19.32
N GLU A 56 -18.35 4.09 -20.22
CA GLU A 56 -18.60 2.68 -19.93
C GLU A 56 -17.30 1.91 -19.63
N LEU A 57 -16.24 2.22 -20.37
CA LEU A 57 -14.89 1.70 -20.12
C LEU A 57 -14.44 2.06 -18.71
N PHE A 58 -14.56 3.33 -18.33
CA PHE A 58 -14.12 3.83 -17.03
C PHE A 58 -14.93 3.18 -15.91
N ALA A 59 -16.25 3.09 -16.07
CA ALA A 59 -17.13 2.42 -15.10
C ALA A 59 -16.75 0.94 -14.91
N LYS A 60 -16.47 0.21 -15.99
CA LYS A 60 -16.02 -1.19 -15.91
C LYS A 60 -14.67 -1.31 -15.21
N LEU A 61 -13.66 -0.53 -15.62
CA LEU A 61 -12.33 -0.58 -15.02
C LEU A 61 -12.37 -0.27 -13.52
N GLN A 62 -13.17 0.71 -13.10
CA GLN A 62 -13.34 1.06 -11.68
C GLN A 62 -14.07 0.01 -10.85
N SER A 63 -14.81 -0.90 -11.50
CA SER A 63 -15.51 -2.01 -10.85
C SER A 63 -14.63 -3.26 -10.72
N GLU A 64 -13.51 -3.32 -11.44
CA GLU A 64 -12.56 -4.43 -11.32
C GLU A 64 -11.85 -4.38 -9.96
N PRO A 65 -11.57 -5.53 -9.35
CA PRO A 65 -10.79 -5.59 -8.11
C PRO A 65 -9.34 -5.19 -8.37
N LEU A 66 -8.62 -4.69 -7.34
CA LEU A 66 -7.20 -4.34 -7.46
C LEU A 66 -6.31 -5.50 -7.95
N SER A 67 -6.72 -6.75 -7.72
CA SER A 67 -6.05 -7.94 -8.23
C SER A 67 -6.06 -8.04 -9.76
N PHE A 68 -7.02 -7.43 -10.45
CA PHE A 68 -7.07 -7.37 -11.91
C PHE A 68 -5.84 -6.65 -12.47
N PHE A 69 -5.48 -5.52 -11.87
CA PHE A 69 -4.38 -4.67 -12.34
C PHE A 69 -3.00 -5.29 -12.12
N LYS A 70 -2.85 -6.23 -11.16
CA LYS A 70 -1.59 -6.95 -10.88
C LYS A 70 -1.06 -7.73 -12.09
N ASN A 71 -1.93 -8.02 -13.06
CA ASN A 71 -1.63 -8.80 -14.24
C ASN A 71 -1.39 -7.95 -15.51
N LEU A 72 -1.33 -6.62 -15.37
CA LEU A 72 -1.22 -5.68 -16.50
C LEU A 72 0.19 -5.13 -16.72
N LYS A 73 1.22 -5.74 -16.12
CA LYS A 73 2.61 -5.29 -16.24
C LYS A 73 3.04 -5.09 -17.70
N GLU A 74 2.71 -6.07 -18.54
CA GLU A 74 3.11 -6.14 -19.96
C GLU A 74 2.04 -5.53 -20.89
N LEU A 75 1.06 -4.80 -20.35
CA LEU A 75 0.05 -4.11 -21.17
C LEU A 75 0.73 -3.01 -21.99
N PRO A 76 0.53 -2.95 -23.33
CA PRO A 76 1.13 -1.89 -24.14
C PRO A 76 0.67 -0.50 -23.67
N ASP A 77 1.58 0.47 -23.69
CA ASP A 77 1.35 1.83 -23.15
C ASP A 77 0.15 2.55 -23.80
N GLU A 78 -0.15 2.26 -25.07
CA GLU A 78 -1.34 2.75 -25.78
C GLU A 78 -2.65 2.44 -25.02
N TYR A 79 -2.72 1.26 -24.41
CA TYR A 79 -3.85 0.82 -23.59
C TYR A 79 -3.65 1.20 -22.12
N ALA A 80 -2.43 1.02 -21.60
CA ALA A 80 -2.14 1.20 -20.19
C ALA A 80 -2.34 2.65 -19.73
N THR A 81 -2.10 3.64 -20.60
CA THR A 81 -2.36 5.06 -20.28
C THR A 81 -3.85 5.31 -20.01
N VAL A 82 -4.74 4.76 -20.85
CA VAL A 82 -6.20 4.90 -20.68
C VAL A 82 -6.68 4.15 -19.44
N VAL A 83 -6.13 2.95 -19.19
CA VAL A 83 -6.43 2.19 -17.96
C VAL A 83 -5.96 2.95 -16.73
N TYR A 84 -4.79 3.59 -16.79
CA TYR A 84 -4.24 4.38 -15.70
C TYR A 84 -5.09 5.62 -15.37
N GLU A 85 -5.64 6.31 -16.37
CA GLU A 85 -6.60 7.40 -16.17
C GLU A 85 -7.81 6.95 -15.32
N ALA A 86 -8.38 5.78 -15.63
CA ALA A 86 -9.49 5.23 -14.85
C ALA A 86 -9.03 4.74 -13.47
N PHE A 87 -7.82 4.18 -13.38
CA PHE A 87 -7.23 3.67 -12.15
C PHE A 87 -6.95 4.78 -11.12
N ALA A 88 -6.63 6.00 -11.56
CA ALA A 88 -6.32 7.13 -10.69
C ALA A 88 -7.41 7.40 -9.62
N MET A 89 -8.67 7.07 -9.91
CA MET A 89 -9.76 7.17 -8.92
C MET A 89 -9.60 6.27 -7.69
N HIS A 90 -8.81 5.20 -7.77
CA HIS A 90 -8.48 4.37 -6.60
C HIS A 90 -7.60 5.14 -5.61
N TRP A 91 -6.70 6.01 -6.09
CA TRP A 91 -5.92 6.89 -5.22
C TRP A 91 -6.80 7.88 -4.48
N ASP A 92 -7.76 8.52 -5.16
CA ASP A 92 -8.71 9.44 -4.52
C ASP A 92 -9.53 8.76 -3.42
N ARG A 93 -9.89 7.48 -3.61
CA ARG A 93 -10.63 6.69 -2.61
C ARG A 93 -9.75 6.40 -1.40
N ILE A 94 -8.50 6.00 -1.61
CA ILE A 94 -7.56 5.70 -0.53
C ILE A 94 -7.16 6.94 0.24
N ASP A 95 -6.88 8.06 -0.42
CA ASP A 95 -6.57 9.32 0.25
C ASP A 95 -7.69 9.72 1.22
N LYS A 96 -8.95 9.68 0.78
CA LYS A 96 -10.13 9.91 1.64
C LYS A 96 -10.21 8.93 2.81
N LYS A 97 -9.86 7.65 2.59
CA LYS A 97 -9.89 6.62 3.63
C LYS A 97 -8.80 6.85 4.68
N ILE A 98 -7.60 7.28 4.25
CA ILE A 98 -6.50 7.68 5.14
C ILE A 98 -6.94 8.85 6.01
N VAL A 99 -7.50 9.91 5.41
CA VAL A 99 -8.00 11.08 6.15
C VAL A 99 -9.08 10.68 7.17
N ASN A 100 -10.00 9.80 6.78
CA ASN A 100 -11.01 9.28 7.71
C ASN A 100 -10.38 8.50 8.87
N ALA A 101 -9.44 7.59 8.59
CA ALA A 101 -8.75 6.83 9.62
C ALA A 101 -7.96 7.72 10.58
N GLN A 102 -7.27 8.75 10.07
CA GLN A 102 -6.59 9.76 10.90
C GLN A 102 -7.58 10.49 11.81
N SER A 103 -8.73 10.93 11.28
CA SER A 103 -9.77 11.57 12.09
C SER A 103 -10.30 10.65 13.20
N VAL A 104 -10.42 9.34 12.94
CA VAL A 104 -10.80 8.36 13.96
C VAL A 104 -9.73 8.28 15.05
N MET A 105 -8.45 8.15 14.67
CA MET A 105 -7.32 8.12 15.61
C MET A 105 -7.25 9.39 16.49
N ASP A 106 -7.43 10.56 15.89
CA ASP A 106 -7.44 11.85 16.60
C ASP A 106 -8.57 11.95 17.63
N SER A 107 -9.71 11.29 17.36
CA SER A 107 -10.84 11.25 18.28
C SER A 107 -10.64 10.25 19.44
N LEU A 108 -9.90 9.16 19.19
CA LEU A 108 -9.67 8.09 20.16
C LEU A 108 -8.51 8.42 21.11
N THR A 109 -7.46 9.08 20.61
CA THR A 109 -6.23 9.38 21.38
C THR A 109 -6.51 10.14 22.69
N PRO A 110 -7.31 11.23 22.71
CA PRO A 110 -7.62 11.95 23.95
C PRO A 110 -8.49 11.17 24.95
N ARG A 111 -9.17 10.12 24.47
CA ARG A 111 -10.07 9.28 25.29
C ARG A 111 -9.31 8.20 26.06
N CYS A 112 -8.04 7.95 25.71
CA CYS A 112 -7.20 7.02 26.44
C CYS A 112 -6.79 7.57 27.80
N LYS A 113 -7.13 6.81 28.85
CA LYS A 113 -6.70 7.06 30.22
C LYS A 113 -6.01 5.80 30.74
N GLY A 114 -4.76 5.92 31.15
CA GLY A 114 -3.97 4.78 31.61
C GLY A 114 -2.96 4.28 30.58
N ARG A 115 -2.01 3.48 31.05
CA ARG A 115 -0.88 2.99 30.24
C ARG A 115 -1.33 1.92 29.26
N GLU A 116 -2.26 1.09 29.69
CA GLU A 116 -2.81 -0.05 28.97
C GLU A 116 -3.54 0.44 27.72
N ALA A 117 -4.41 1.45 27.82
CA ALA A 117 -5.10 2.01 26.66
C ALA A 117 -4.12 2.70 25.67
N TYR A 118 -3.06 3.33 26.18
CA TYR A 118 -2.03 3.95 25.35
C TYR A 118 -1.27 2.91 24.52
N ASP A 119 -0.91 1.77 25.13
CA ASP A 119 -0.18 0.70 24.46
C ASP A 119 -0.97 0.06 23.29
N TYR A 120 -2.30 0.23 23.26
CA TYR A 120 -3.17 -0.23 22.16
C TYR A 120 -3.38 0.82 21.09
N ILE A 121 -3.54 2.10 21.48
CA ILE A 121 -3.77 3.18 20.52
C ILE A 121 -2.50 3.56 19.79
N GLU A 122 -1.34 3.57 20.46
CA GLU A 122 -0.09 4.01 19.83
C GLU A 122 0.27 3.18 18.59
N PRO A 123 0.18 1.82 18.59
CA PRO A 123 0.41 1.03 17.39
C PRO A 123 -0.62 1.25 16.28
N LEU A 124 -1.88 1.56 16.62
CA LEU A 124 -2.91 1.90 15.63
C LEU A 124 -2.60 3.23 14.95
N VAL A 125 -2.21 4.24 15.75
CA VAL A 125 -1.81 5.55 15.26
C VAL A 125 -0.57 5.45 14.38
N ASP A 126 0.45 4.70 14.79
CA ASP A 126 1.64 4.43 13.98
C ASP A 126 1.25 3.78 12.65
N LEU A 127 0.45 2.72 12.71
CA LEU A 127 0.02 1.98 11.52
C LEU A 127 -0.74 2.86 10.52
N VAL A 128 -1.69 3.68 10.99
CA VAL A 128 -2.42 4.63 10.13
C VAL A 128 -1.50 5.71 9.58
N ASN A 129 -0.64 6.31 10.40
CA ASN A 129 0.32 7.31 9.93
C ASN A 129 1.25 6.74 8.87
N LYS A 130 1.66 5.47 9.02
CA LYS A 130 2.53 4.80 8.06
C LYS A 130 1.89 4.66 6.67
N THR A 131 0.57 4.60 6.57
CA THR A 131 -0.11 4.55 5.26
C THR A 131 0.10 5.80 4.41
N THR A 132 0.42 6.96 5.01
CA THR A 132 0.73 8.18 4.25
C THR A 132 2.03 8.06 3.46
N VAL A 133 2.98 7.24 3.92
CA VAL A 133 4.23 6.96 3.19
C VAL A 133 3.93 6.32 1.84
N GLY A 134 2.83 5.55 1.71
CA GLY A 134 2.40 5.01 0.43
C GLY A 134 2.01 6.08 -0.59
N LEU A 135 1.38 7.18 -0.14
CA LEU A 135 1.09 8.35 -0.97
C LEU A 135 2.37 9.08 -1.36
N GLU A 136 3.29 9.27 -0.40
CA GLU A 136 4.59 9.89 -0.65
C GLU A 136 5.39 9.11 -1.70
N ILE A 137 5.40 7.77 -1.63
CA ILE A 137 6.05 6.92 -2.63
C ILE A 137 5.43 7.13 -4.01
N LYS A 138 4.10 7.20 -4.12
CA LYS A 138 3.43 7.46 -5.40
C LYS A 138 3.86 8.82 -5.95
N ASP A 139 3.81 9.88 -5.14
CA ASP A 139 4.12 11.25 -5.56
C ASP A 139 5.59 11.41 -5.96
N ASP A 140 6.53 10.83 -5.20
CA ASP A 140 7.98 10.82 -5.50
C ASP A 140 8.33 10.12 -6.84
N ASN A 141 7.40 9.33 -7.36
CA ASN A 141 7.55 8.60 -8.61
C ASN A 141 6.63 9.11 -9.72
N GLU A 142 5.80 10.14 -9.51
CA GLU A 142 4.83 10.63 -10.50
C GLU A 142 5.50 11.05 -11.81
N ASP A 143 6.56 11.86 -11.74
CA ASP A 143 7.28 12.40 -12.90
C ASP A 143 8.25 11.41 -13.56
N ARG A 144 8.41 10.21 -12.99
CA ARG A 144 9.35 9.23 -13.53
C ARG A 144 8.79 8.59 -14.79
N LYS A 145 9.62 8.55 -15.84
CA LYS A 145 9.34 7.85 -17.09
C LYS A 145 9.39 6.35 -16.87
N ILE A 146 8.23 5.78 -16.58
CA ILE A 146 8.02 4.35 -16.32
C ILE A 146 6.82 3.92 -17.16
N LEU A 147 6.89 2.71 -17.75
CA LEU A 147 5.78 2.12 -18.51
C LEU A 147 4.51 2.11 -17.65
N PHE A 148 3.37 2.46 -18.23
CA PHE A 148 2.12 2.56 -17.48
C PHE A 148 1.64 1.20 -16.98
N GLY A 149 1.92 0.11 -17.71
CA GLY A 149 1.65 -1.25 -17.25
C GLY A 149 2.40 -1.60 -15.96
N HIS A 150 3.67 -1.21 -15.86
CA HIS A 150 4.46 -1.36 -14.64
C HIS A 150 3.88 -0.53 -13.50
N ARG A 151 3.56 0.74 -13.79
CA ARG A 151 2.97 1.66 -12.81
C ARG A 151 1.66 1.12 -12.23
N LEU A 152 0.76 0.61 -13.08
CA LEU A 152 -0.50 -0.01 -12.66
C LEU A 152 -0.28 -1.14 -11.65
N VAL A 153 0.65 -2.06 -11.93
CA VAL A 153 0.93 -3.19 -11.04
C VAL A 153 1.51 -2.73 -9.70
N ILE A 154 2.46 -1.79 -9.74
CA ILE A 154 3.11 -1.26 -8.54
C ILE A 154 2.10 -0.52 -7.65
N GLU A 155 1.32 0.39 -8.24
CA GLU A 155 0.37 1.22 -7.51
C GLU A 155 -0.85 0.42 -7.03
N ALA A 156 -1.31 -0.57 -7.81
CA ALA A 156 -2.36 -1.48 -7.35
C ALA A 156 -1.92 -2.31 -6.14
N ARG A 157 -0.63 -2.68 -6.06
CA ARG A 157 -0.08 -3.32 -4.86
C ARG A 157 -0.08 -2.36 -3.67
N LEU A 158 0.41 -1.13 -3.83
CA LEU A 158 0.38 -0.14 -2.75
C LEU A 158 -1.02 0.09 -2.20
N ILE A 159 -1.97 0.41 -3.09
CA ILE A 159 -3.36 0.68 -2.73
C ILE A 159 -3.95 -0.54 -2.01
N ALA A 160 -3.74 -1.76 -2.51
CA ALA A 160 -4.29 -2.96 -1.88
C ALA A 160 -3.79 -3.18 -0.45
N GLU A 161 -2.50 -2.98 -0.19
CA GLU A 161 -1.95 -3.19 1.16
C GLU A 161 -2.35 -2.05 2.12
N ILE A 162 -2.38 -0.80 1.63
CA ILE A 162 -2.89 0.33 2.41
C ILE A 162 -4.35 0.12 2.77
N ASP A 163 -5.19 -0.27 1.80
CA ASP A 163 -6.62 -0.49 1.99
C ASP A 163 -6.90 -1.54 3.08
N HIS A 164 -6.18 -2.66 3.00
CA HIS A 164 -6.25 -3.75 3.96
C HIS A 164 -5.84 -3.32 5.38
N VAL A 165 -4.72 -2.59 5.50
CA VAL A 165 -4.24 -2.08 6.79
C VAL A 165 -5.22 -1.09 7.41
N LEU A 166 -5.79 -0.19 6.60
CA LEU A 166 -6.80 0.76 7.07
C LEU A 166 -8.08 0.04 7.53
N ASP A 167 -8.53 -1.02 6.85
CA ASP A 167 -9.68 -1.82 7.28
C ASP A 167 -9.45 -2.47 8.63
N ILE A 168 -8.25 -3.03 8.86
CA ILE A 168 -7.88 -3.60 10.16
C ILE A 168 -7.90 -2.52 11.24
N ALA A 169 -7.25 -1.38 11.00
CA ALA A 169 -7.16 -0.29 11.97
C ALA A 169 -8.54 0.28 12.32
N LEU A 170 -9.39 0.53 11.32
CA LEU A 170 -10.75 1.03 11.52
C LEU A 170 -11.62 0.03 12.28
N LYS A 171 -11.56 -1.26 11.90
CA LYS A 171 -12.33 -2.31 12.58
C LYS A 171 -11.92 -2.47 14.04
N ILE A 172 -10.63 -2.39 14.36
CA ILE A 172 -10.16 -2.42 15.75
C ILE A 172 -10.66 -1.18 16.50
N SER A 173 -10.57 -0.01 15.87
CA SER A 173 -10.99 1.27 16.45
C SER A 173 -12.48 1.32 16.80
N GLU A 174 -13.34 0.73 15.97
CA GLU A 174 -14.79 0.64 16.22
C GLU A 174 -15.12 -0.19 17.47
N ASN A 175 -14.31 -1.20 17.77
CA ASN A 175 -14.54 -2.14 18.86
C ASN A 175 -13.74 -1.82 20.12
N LEU A 176 -12.91 -0.77 20.09
CA LEU A 176 -12.07 -0.38 21.22
C LEU A 176 -12.90 0.43 22.23
N ASP A 177 -13.04 -0.09 23.45
CA ASP A 177 -13.41 0.72 24.61
C ASP A 177 -12.13 1.09 25.39
N PRO A 178 -11.66 2.35 25.30
CA PRO A 178 -10.43 2.78 25.96
C PRO A 178 -10.44 2.65 27.49
N ASN A 179 -11.61 2.44 28.11
CA ASN A 179 -11.74 2.32 29.56
C ASN A 179 -11.87 0.87 30.04
N ASN A 180 -11.93 -0.11 29.13
CA ASN A 180 -12.21 -1.51 29.46
C ASN A 180 -11.34 -2.47 28.62
N VAL A 181 -10.05 -2.18 28.54
CA VAL A 181 -9.08 -3.01 27.82
C VAL A 181 -8.51 -4.04 28.81
N SER A 182 -8.73 -5.34 28.57
CA SER A 182 -8.12 -6.41 29.38
C SER A 182 -6.66 -6.63 28.98
N GLU A 183 -5.79 -6.98 29.93
CA GLU A 183 -4.34 -7.17 29.68
C GLU A 183 -4.06 -8.26 28.62
N ASP A 184 -4.69 -9.43 28.73
CA ASP A 184 -4.42 -10.58 27.85
C ASP A 184 -4.89 -10.41 26.39
N GLU A 185 -6.00 -9.68 26.16
CA GLU A 185 -6.60 -9.61 24.83
C GLU A 185 -5.81 -8.78 23.82
N GLY A 186 -4.86 -7.99 24.28
CA GLY A 186 -4.15 -7.14 23.34
C GLY A 186 -2.69 -6.96 23.51
N ASP A 187 -2.03 -7.75 24.36
CA ASP A 187 -0.70 -8.21 23.98
C ASP A 187 -0.75 -8.90 22.59
N ASN A 188 -1.77 -9.73 22.32
CA ASN A 188 -1.93 -10.38 21.02
C ASN A 188 -2.31 -9.41 19.88
N LYS A 189 -3.25 -8.49 20.12
CA LYS A 189 -3.68 -7.48 19.13
C LYS A 189 -2.57 -6.46 18.83
N ILE A 190 -1.84 -5.98 19.85
CA ILE A 190 -0.66 -5.11 19.68
C ILE A 190 0.43 -5.82 18.89
N GLY A 191 0.71 -7.08 19.22
CA GLY A 191 1.67 -7.90 18.48
C GLY A 191 1.32 -7.98 16.98
N SER A 192 0.04 -8.20 16.67
CA SER A 192 -0.45 -8.21 15.29
C SER A 192 -0.27 -6.85 14.60
N LEU A 193 -0.65 -5.75 15.25
CA LEU A 193 -0.53 -4.40 14.67
C LEU A 193 0.92 -4.02 14.37
N ARG A 194 1.85 -4.38 15.26
CA ARG A 194 3.28 -4.18 15.03
C ARG A 194 3.79 -5.03 13.87
N ALA A 195 3.32 -6.28 13.76
CA ALA A 195 3.64 -7.14 12.63
C ALA A 195 3.11 -6.56 11.31
N ASP A 196 1.89 -6.02 11.30
CA ASP A 196 1.29 -5.36 10.14
C ASP A 196 2.08 -4.09 9.75
N SER A 197 2.51 -3.29 10.73
CA SER A 197 3.38 -2.12 10.50
C SER A 197 4.71 -2.53 9.85
N LEU A 198 5.36 -3.59 10.36
CA LEU A 198 6.61 -4.11 9.77
C LEU A 198 6.40 -4.65 8.35
N TYR A 199 5.33 -5.41 8.15
CA TYR A 199 4.98 -5.92 6.83
C TYR A 199 4.75 -4.78 5.82
N LEU A 200 4.06 -3.71 6.23
CA LEU A 200 3.85 -2.54 5.38
C LEU A 200 5.17 -1.86 4.99
N SER A 201 6.14 -1.80 5.91
CA SER A 201 7.52 -1.34 5.59
C SER A 201 8.18 -2.21 4.52
N ASP A 202 8.03 -3.53 4.61
CA ASP A 202 8.60 -4.45 3.62
C ASP A 202 7.96 -4.27 2.24
N VAL A 203 6.64 -4.06 2.21
CA VAL A 203 5.89 -3.74 0.98
C VAL A 203 6.39 -2.45 0.36
N PHE A 204 6.55 -1.38 1.16
CA PHE A 204 7.04 -0.10 0.67
C PHE A 204 8.44 -0.21 0.07
N PHE A 205 9.33 -0.96 0.71
CA PHE A 205 10.64 -1.21 0.16
C PHE A 205 10.58 -1.96 -1.18
N ASP A 206 9.81 -3.05 -1.26
CA ASP A 206 9.64 -3.85 -2.49
C ASP A 206 9.06 -2.99 -3.63
N VAL A 207 8.06 -2.16 -3.33
CA VAL A 207 7.48 -1.24 -4.30
C VAL A 207 8.48 -0.18 -4.76
N SER A 208 9.20 0.47 -3.83
CA SER A 208 10.23 1.44 -4.20
C SER A 208 11.32 0.82 -5.06
N GLU A 209 11.73 -0.42 -4.77
CA GLU A 209 12.67 -1.16 -5.60
C GLU A 209 12.12 -1.42 -7.00
N LYS A 210 10.84 -1.80 -7.14
CA LYS A 210 10.18 -2.02 -8.43
C LYS A 210 10.00 -0.75 -9.25
N TYR A 211 9.73 0.39 -8.60
CA TYR A 211 9.76 1.69 -9.27
C TYR A 211 11.15 1.97 -9.83
N LEU A 212 12.20 1.81 -9.02
CA LEU A 212 13.59 2.05 -9.44
C LEU A 212 13.99 1.11 -10.60
N LYS A 213 13.70 -0.18 -10.49
CA LYS A 213 14.00 -1.16 -11.54
C LYS A 213 13.26 -0.84 -12.83
N SER A 214 11.97 -0.48 -12.75
CA SER A 214 11.19 -0.06 -13.92
C SER A 214 11.77 1.19 -14.59
N TYR A 215 12.16 2.18 -13.79
CA TYR A 215 12.78 3.40 -14.29
C TYR A 215 14.12 3.15 -14.98
N LEU A 216 14.90 2.19 -14.47
CA LEU A 216 16.21 1.81 -15.04
C LEU A 216 16.11 0.75 -16.15
N GLY A 217 14.91 0.24 -16.47
CA GLY A 217 14.73 -0.85 -17.44
C GLY A 217 15.29 -2.20 -16.95
N LEU A 218 15.39 -2.40 -15.64
CA LEU A 218 15.84 -3.64 -15.01
C LEU A 218 14.68 -4.62 -14.75
N PRO A 219 14.94 -5.94 -14.79
CA PRO A 219 13.91 -6.95 -14.55
C PRO A 219 13.46 -7.04 -13.09
N TRP A 220 12.18 -7.34 -12.87
CA TRP A 220 11.55 -7.66 -11.58
C TRP A 220 10.25 -8.43 -11.76
#